data_AF-A0A2T3YUK1-F1
#
_entry.id   AF-A0A2T3YUK1-F1
#
_cell.length_a   1.000
_cell.length_b   1.000
_cell.length_c   1.000
_cell.angle_alpha   90.00
_cell.angle_beta   90.00
_cell.angle_gamma   90.00
#
_symmetry.space_group_name_H-M   'P 1'
#
loop_
_entity.id
_entity.type
_entity.pdbx_description
1 polymer ?
#
loop_
_entity_poly.entity_id
_entity_poly.type
_entity_poly.pdbx_seq_one_letter_code
_entity_poly.pdbx_strand_id
1 'polypeptide(L)'
;MASYTPIAHTPMSFPGQNSTEPWIFNPTTFTLITMPNEAVLVDTPAVKSRVEPVTAWIAEIIGHRTLSTIYITHGHGDHVFAAGYIQEQFPDAVIRATNGTYTHMLEQVSPELWNGLWVPTFPELGEGGPPDLQVEVLPESAKHFTLDGHEFRAVEVVGGDTAASTVLHVPDLSLVVGGDVVYGNIYQYLAENTTPQLRQGWINALDQIAALKPRVVVPSHRQSTDNFGLEHLSATQEYIRTWSRLNEATKTWQQLEAAIIKAYPKRIGNFILRLSELVTKGQPGLYTMSTANILSSKEAFASAMTAIFTCPESELESTLLGIYSKDAVVTVNEKRMTWNDFFPYIRGINKSMESAEINTHYLLQDGNMFAEKHTAIGIGKDGTKTQAEAICMGEVNAEKKIIWLEEVLHFSAGTDTTTINYE
;
A
#
# COMPACT_ATOMS: atom_id res chain seq x y z
N MET A 1 19.63 -32.56 3.68
CA MET A 1 18.30 -32.16 3.20
C MET A 1 17.55 -31.60 4.39
N ALA A 2 17.55 -30.27 4.57
CA ALA A 2 16.78 -29.64 5.63
C ALA A 2 15.35 -29.43 5.12
N SER A 3 14.39 -30.08 5.79
CA SER A 3 12.96 -29.94 5.52
C SER A 3 12.47 -28.58 6.00
N TYR A 4 11.96 -27.78 5.07
CA TYR A 4 11.27 -26.52 5.33
C TYR A 4 9.94 -26.81 6.05
N THR A 5 9.79 -26.33 7.28
CA THR A 5 8.52 -26.34 8.01
C THR A 5 7.85 -24.98 7.79
N PRO A 6 6.66 -24.91 7.17
CA PRO A 6 5.96 -23.64 6.99
C PRO A 6 5.55 -23.09 8.36
N ILE A 7 5.92 -21.84 8.63
CA ILE A 7 5.38 -21.09 9.77
C ILE A 7 3.90 -20.84 9.45
N ALA A 8 3.01 -21.11 10.41
CA ALA A 8 1.58 -20.86 10.23
C ALA A 8 1.34 -19.35 10.16
N HIS A 9 1.07 -18.85 8.97
CA HIS A 9 0.69 -17.46 8.73
C HIS A 9 -0.80 -17.28 9.02
N THR A 10 -1.17 -16.28 9.82
CA THR A 10 -2.56 -15.80 9.89
C THR A 10 -2.85 -15.12 8.55
N PRO A 11 -3.76 -15.64 7.70
CA PRO A 11 -3.98 -15.08 6.38
C PRO A 11 -4.66 -13.72 6.47
N MET A 12 -4.27 -12.78 5.61
CA MET A 12 -5.14 -11.63 5.32
C MET A 12 -6.49 -12.14 4.83
N SER A 13 -7.59 -11.67 5.43
CA SER A 13 -8.94 -12.12 5.07
C SER A 13 -9.48 -11.28 3.92
N PHE A 14 -9.35 -11.79 2.69
CA PHE A 14 -9.98 -11.15 1.52
C PHE A 14 -11.46 -11.55 1.37
N PRO A 15 -12.32 -10.63 0.92
CA PRO A 15 -13.72 -10.94 0.65
C PRO A 15 -13.89 -12.15 -0.27
N GLY A 16 -14.73 -13.11 0.14
CA GLY A 16 -15.07 -14.31 -0.64
C GLY A 16 -13.98 -15.39 -0.67
N GLN A 17 -13.00 -15.35 0.23
CA GLN A 17 -11.99 -16.40 0.38
C GLN A 17 -12.57 -17.66 1.05
N ASN A 18 -12.25 -18.83 0.49
CA ASN A 18 -12.43 -20.10 1.19
C ASN A 18 -11.19 -20.37 2.06
N SER A 19 -11.36 -20.78 3.32
CA SER A 19 -10.27 -20.96 4.30
C SER A 19 -9.24 -22.04 3.94
N THR A 20 -9.45 -22.73 2.81
CA THR A 20 -8.63 -23.84 2.32
C THR A 20 -7.77 -23.50 1.10
N GLU A 21 -7.97 -22.32 0.48
CA GLU A 21 -7.14 -21.89 -0.65
C GLU A 21 -5.90 -21.11 -0.16
N PRO A 22 -4.66 -21.53 -0.54
CA PRO A 22 -3.47 -20.79 -0.17
C PRO A 22 -3.43 -19.45 -0.91
N TRP A 23 -3.15 -18.37 -0.18
CA TRP A 23 -2.81 -17.08 -0.77
C TRP A 23 -1.34 -17.07 -1.16
N ILE A 24 -1.08 -16.83 -2.44
CA ILE A 24 0.25 -16.84 -3.03
C ILE A 24 0.51 -15.42 -3.50
N PHE A 25 1.39 -14.72 -2.77
CA PHE A 25 2.03 -13.52 -3.27
C PHE A 25 2.96 -13.87 -4.44
N ASN A 26 3.16 -12.95 -5.38
CA ASN A 26 4.01 -13.20 -6.53
C ASN A 26 5.47 -13.47 -6.09
N PRO A 27 6.15 -14.50 -6.60
CA PRO A 27 7.59 -14.60 -6.43
C PRO A 27 8.29 -13.39 -7.07
N THR A 28 9.21 -12.77 -6.33
CA THR A 28 10.00 -11.62 -6.79
C THR A 28 11.37 -12.09 -7.30
N THR A 29 11.87 -11.45 -8.36
CA THR A 29 13.18 -11.72 -8.97
C THR A 29 14.18 -10.67 -8.54
N PHE A 30 15.20 -11.08 -7.80
CA PHE A 30 16.35 -10.22 -7.51
C PHE A 30 17.46 -10.49 -8.53
N THR A 31 18.04 -9.44 -9.09
CA THR A 31 19.07 -9.57 -10.14
C THR A 31 20.42 -9.12 -9.60
N LEU A 32 21.42 -9.99 -9.64
CA LEU A 32 22.79 -9.67 -9.28
C LEU A 32 23.64 -9.52 -10.55
N ILE A 33 24.21 -8.34 -10.74
CA ILE A 33 25.04 -7.99 -11.89
C ILE A 33 26.47 -7.83 -11.39
N THR A 34 27.42 -8.59 -11.93
CA THR A 34 28.81 -8.58 -11.48
C THR A 34 29.75 -8.01 -12.54
N MET A 35 30.69 -7.18 -12.11
CA MET A 35 31.82 -6.66 -12.87
C MET A 35 33.13 -7.28 -12.33
N PRO A 36 34.34 -6.90 -12.80
CA PRO A 36 35.58 -7.46 -12.28
C PRO A 36 35.81 -7.30 -10.77
N ASN A 37 35.50 -6.14 -10.19
CA ASN A 37 35.74 -5.81 -8.78
C ASN A 37 34.45 -5.54 -8.01
N GLU A 38 33.39 -5.12 -8.69
CA GLU A 38 32.15 -4.67 -8.04
C GLU A 38 30.93 -5.50 -8.46
N ALA A 39 29.83 -5.37 -7.72
CA ALA A 39 28.54 -5.95 -8.06
C ALA A 39 27.37 -5.02 -7.69
N VAL A 40 26.27 -5.16 -8.42
CA VAL A 40 25.00 -4.46 -8.21
C VAL A 40 23.90 -5.48 -7.95
N LEU A 41 23.22 -5.36 -6.81
CA LEU A 41 21.96 -6.04 -6.57
C LEU A 41 20.82 -5.13 -7.03
N VAL A 42 19.86 -5.67 -7.77
CA VAL A 42 18.64 -4.97 -8.16
C VAL A 42 17.46 -5.54 -7.41
N ASP A 43 16.79 -4.67 -6.65
CA ASP A 43 15.70 -4.93 -5.71
C ASP A 43 16.04 -5.91 -4.58
N THR A 44 15.19 -5.94 -3.55
CA THR A 44 15.41 -6.68 -2.30
C THR A 44 14.10 -7.25 -1.76
N PRO A 45 14.12 -8.29 -0.90
CA PRO A 45 12.90 -8.88 -0.37
C PRO A 45 12.03 -7.93 0.45
N ALA A 46 10.75 -8.30 0.60
CA ALA A 46 9.83 -7.63 1.53
C ALA A 46 10.21 -7.81 3.01
N VAL A 47 10.66 -9.01 3.41
CA VAL A 47 10.77 -9.40 4.83
C VAL A 47 12.14 -9.93 5.20
N LYS A 48 12.49 -9.75 6.48
CA LYS A 48 13.79 -10.14 7.06
C LYS A 48 14.08 -11.63 6.93
N SER A 49 13.08 -12.50 7.07
CA SER A 49 13.23 -13.96 6.94
C SER A 49 13.72 -14.42 5.55
N ARG A 50 13.68 -13.55 4.53
CA ARG A 50 14.21 -13.82 3.19
C ARG A 50 15.63 -13.29 2.97
N VAL A 51 16.20 -12.55 3.92
CA VAL A 51 17.51 -11.92 3.78
C VAL A 51 18.63 -12.95 3.74
N GLU A 52 18.67 -13.89 4.69
CA GLU A 52 19.76 -14.88 4.80
C GLU A 52 20.01 -15.67 3.50
N PRO A 53 19.01 -16.28 2.83
CA PRO A 53 19.28 -16.99 1.57
C PRO A 53 19.73 -16.04 0.45
N VAL A 54 19.27 -14.79 0.44
CA VAL A 54 19.70 -13.80 -0.57
C VAL A 54 21.14 -13.36 -0.31
N THR A 55 21.52 -13.06 0.93
CA THR A 55 22.89 -12.66 1.26
C THR A 55 23.88 -13.81 1.09
N ALA A 56 23.49 -15.04 1.40
CA ALA A 56 24.29 -16.23 1.13
C ALA A 56 24.53 -16.43 -0.38
N TRP A 57 23.47 -16.31 -1.19
CA TRP A 57 23.58 -16.37 -2.66
C TRP A 57 24.47 -15.25 -3.22
N ILE A 58 24.32 -14.01 -2.72
CA ILE A 58 25.17 -12.89 -3.11
C ILE A 58 26.64 -13.21 -2.79
N ALA A 59 26.95 -13.59 -1.55
CA ALA A 59 28.31 -13.89 -1.11
C ALA A 59 28.97 -15.00 -1.95
N GLU A 60 28.20 -16.05 -2.30
CA GLU A 60 28.65 -17.14 -3.16
C GLU A 60 29.04 -16.63 -4.57
N ILE A 61 28.19 -15.79 -5.18
CA ILE A 61 28.38 -15.33 -6.56
C ILE A 61 29.43 -14.23 -6.67
N ILE A 62 29.43 -13.24 -5.77
CA ILE A 62 30.35 -12.10 -5.86
C ILE A 62 31.79 -12.52 -5.50
N GLY A 63 31.97 -13.52 -4.64
CA GLY A 63 33.27 -14.02 -4.22
C GLY A 63 34.09 -12.93 -3.52
N HIS A 64 35.14 -12.44 -4.18
CA HIS A 64 36.02 -11.38 -3.66
C HIS A 64 35.59 -9.96 -4.06
N ARG A 65 34.55 -9.82 -4.88
CA ARG A 65 34.04 -8.52 -5.33
C ARG A 65 33.28 -7.83 -4.21
N THR A 66 33.22 -6.51 -4.28
CA THR A 66 32.40 -5.70 -3.37
C THR A 66 30.98 -5.56 -3.94
N LEU A 67 29.96 -5.90 -3.16
CA LEU A 67 28.61 -5.42 -3.45
C LEU A 67 28.58 -3.92 -3.15
N SER A 68 28.67 -3.08 -4.17
CA SER A 68 28.80 -1.62 -3.98
C SER A 68 27.48 -0.88 -4.17
N THR A 69 26.48 -1.50 -4.79
CA THR A 69 25.17 -0.87 -5.00
C THR A 69 24.02 -1.85 -4.82
N ILE A 70 22.98 -1.40 -4.12
CA ILE A 70 21.64 -1.97 -4.14
C ILE A 70 20.77 -0.95 -4.90
N TYR A 71 20.40 -1.25 -6.14
CA TYR A 71 19.56 -0.38 -6.95
C TYR A 71 18.09 -0.80 -6.81
N ILE A 72 17.21 0.16 -6.52
CA ILE A 72 15.78 -0.08 -6.37
C ILE A 72 15.02 0.47 -7.57
N THR A 73 14.23 -0.38 -8.24
CA THR A 73 13.54 -0.06 -9.48
C THR A 73 12.30 0.82 -9.26
N HIS A 74 11.53 0.54 -8.21
CA HIS A 74 10.31 1.27 -7.85
C HIS A 74 10.01 1.12 -6.35
N GLY A 75 9.03 1.88 -5.85
CA GLY A 75 8.85 2.11 -4.42
C GLY A 75 8.13 1.00 -3.64
N HIS A 76 7.58 -0.04 -4.28
CA HIS A 76 6.80 -1.08 -3.58
C HIS A 76 7.63 -1.83 -2.53
N GLY A 77 6.95 -2.19 -1.42
CA GLY A 77 7.59 -2.73 -0.23
C GLY A 77 8.34 -4.03 -0.44
N ASP A 78 7.85 -4.89 -1.34
CA ASP A 78 8.48 -6.15 -1.69
C ASP A 78 9.70 -6.05 -2.61
N HIS A 79 10.09 -4.81 -2.95
CA HIS A 79 11.32 -4.46 -3.65
C HIS A 79 12.36 -3.79 -2.77
N VAL A 80 11.99 -3.28 -1.59
CA VAL A 80 12.85 -2.34 -0.83
C VAL A 80 12.98 -2.64 0.67
N PHE A 81 11.97 -3.23 1.31
CA PHE A 81 11.91 -3.21 2.78
C PHE A 81 13.06 -3.92 3.47
N ALA A 82 13.59 -5.00 2.88
CA ALA A 82 14.72 -5.73 3.47
C ALA A 82 16.10 -5.19 3.04
N ALA A 83 16.18 -4.08 2.30
CA ALA A 83 17.45 -3.53 1.81
C ALA A 83 18.43 -3.20 2.94
N GLY A 84 17.94 -2.63 4.06
CA GLY A 84 18.76 -2.33 5.23
C GLY A 84 19.41 -3.58 5.84
N TYR A 85 18.67 -4.69 5.95
CA TYR A 85 19.22 -5.96 6.47
C TYR A 85 20.26 -6.59 5.54
N ILE A 86 20.16 -6.37 4.22
CA ILE A 86 21.21 -6.77 3.28
C ILE A 86 22.44 -5.88 3.48
N GLN A 87 22.25 -4.57 3.63
CA GLN A 87 23.33 -3.61 3.87
C GLN A 87 24.08 -3.88 5.18
N GLU A 88 23.44 -4.41 6.22
CA GLU A 88 24.11 -4.88 7.46
C GLU A 88 25.17 -5.97 7.18
N GLN A 89 24.97 -6.82 6.18
CA GLN A 89 25.91 -7.87 5.77
C GLN A 89 26.93 -7.38 4.72
N PHE A 90 26.57 -6.34 3.97
CA PHE A 90 27.39 -5.72 2.92
C PHE A 90 27.49 -4.21 3.14
N PRO A 91 28.27 -3.74 4.13
CA PRO A 91 28.26 -2.35 4.57
C PRO A 91 28.79 -1.34 3.54
N ASP A 92 29.52 -1.81 2.52
CA ASP A 92 29.98 -0.97 1.41
C ASP A 92 28.88 -0.70 0.36
N ALA A 93 27.75 -1.41 0.44
CA ALA A 93 26.66 -1.26 -0.52
C ALA A 93 25.89 0.04 -0.27
N VAL A 94 25.77 0.87 -1.31
CA VAL A 94 24.93 2.07 -1.29
C VAL A 94 23.57 1.75 -1.89
N ILE A 95 22.49 2.05 -1.16
CA ILE A 95 21.12 1.94 -1.68
C ILE A 95 20.86 3.13 -2.61
N ARG A 96 20.51 2.89 -3.87
CA ARG A 96 20.31 3.91 -4.91
C ARG A 96 18.93 3.82 -5.54
N ALA A 97 18.33 4.97 -5.81
CA ALA A 97 17.05 5.08 -6.52
C ALA A 97 16.93 6.43 -7.23
N THR A 98 15.96 6.57 -8.15
CA THR A 98 15.57 7.91 -8.65
C THR A 98 14.72 8.64 -7.62
N ASN A 99 14.54 9.95 -7.79
CA ASN A 99 13.74 10.76 -6.86
C ASN A 99 12.27 10.30 -6.80
N GLY A 100 11.68 9.95 -7.95
CA GLY A 100 10.32 9.42 -8.00
C GLY A 100 10.20 8.09 -7.25
N THR A 101 11.14 7.18 -7.46
CA THR A 101 11.18 5.90 -6.75
C THR A 101 11.34 6.10 -5.24
N TYR A 102 12.25 6.98 -4.79
CA TYR A 102 12.42 7.28 -3.36
C TYR A 102 11.17 7.89 -2.74
N THR A 103 10.51 8.83 -3.43
CA THR A 103 9.24 9.40 -2.97
C THR A 103 8.18 8.31 -2.78
N HIS A 104 8.07 7.39 -3.75
CA HIS A 104 7.15 6.27 -3.67
C HIS A 104 7.48 5.31 -2.50
N MET A 105 8.76 5.07 -2.19
CA MET A 105 9.14 4.29 -1.00
C MET A 105 8.61 4.90 0.29
N LEU A 106 8.68 6.24 0.42
CA LEU A 106 8.18 6.96 1.60
C LEU A 106 6.66 6.82 1.74
N GLU A 107 5.93 6.74 0.63
CA GLU A 107 4.49 6.46 0.64
C GLU A 107 4.21 5.06 1.18
N GLN A 108 4.99 4.05 0.81
CA GLN A 108 4.78 2.66 1.24
C GLN A 108 4.98 2.43 2.75
N VAL A 109 5.74 3.31 3.42
CA VAL A 109 5.94 3.30 4.88
C VAL A 109 4.97 4.22 5.64
N SER A 110 4.05 4.89 4.94
CA SER A 110 2.95 5.62 5.58
C SER A 110 2.15 4.70 6.51
N PRO A 111 1.62 5.20 7.65
CA PRO A 111 0.83 4.38 8.57
C PRO A 111 -0.33 3.64 7.88
N GLU A 112 -0.93 4.26 6.86
CA GLU A 112 -2.05 3.71 6.10
C GLU A 112 -1.63 2.50 5.28
N LEU A 113 -0.58 2.60 4.46
CA LEU A 113 -0.11 1.49 3.63
C LEU A 113 0.63 0.43 4.45
N TRP A 114 1.42 0.85 5.44
CA TRP A 114 2.16 -0.06 6.31
C TRP A 114 1.20 -0.98 7.09
N ASN A 115 0.24 -0.41 7.81
CA ASN A 115 -0.68 -1.19 8.64
C ASN A 115 -1.86 -1.76 7.84
N GLY A 116 -2.25 -1.12 6.73
CA GLY A 116 -3.42 -1.50 5.93
C GLY A 116 -3.14 -2.51 4.83
N LEU A 117 -1.91 -2.58 4.32
CA LEU A 117 -1.51 -3.47 3.22
C LEU A 117 -0.32 -4.35 3.60
N TRP A 118 0.80 -3.76 4.00
CA TRP A 118 2.06 -4.50 4.12
C TRP A 118 2.12 -5.44 5.32
N VAL A 119 1.80 -4.98 6.53
CA VAL A 119 1.75 -5.85 7.72
C VAL A 119 0.72 -6.98 7.58
N PRO A 120 -0.51 -6.74 7.08
CA PRO A 120 -1.44 -7.85 6.87
C PRO A 120 -1.00 -8.82 5.76
N THR A 121 -0.23 -8.35 4.78
CA THR A 121 0.35 -9.21 3.72
C THR A 121 1.51 -10.05 4.24
N PHE A 122 2.39 -9.41 5.02
CA PHE A 122 3.62 -9.95 5.56
C PHE A 122 3.65 -9.70 7.08
N PRO A 123 2.99 -10.54 7.89
CA PRO A 123 2.85 -10.31 9.34
C PRO A 123 4.15 -10.09 10.11
N GLU A 124 5.26 -10.64 9.61
CA GLU A 124 6.62 -10.44 10.15
C GLU A 124 7.03 -8.95 10.20
N LEU A 125 6.50 -8.11 9.30
CA LEU A 125 6.77 -6.68 9.28
C LEU A 125 6.27 -5.97 10.56
N GLY A 126 5.26 -6.52 11.23
CA GLY A 126 4.74 -5.96 12.48
C GLY A 126 5.72 -6.03 13.65
N GLU A 127 6.75 -6.88 13.58
CA GLU A 127 7.75 -7.02 14.64
C GLU A 127 8.87 -5.97 14.55
N GLY A 128 9.17 -5.48 13.35
CA GLY A 128 10.31 -4.59 13.07
C GLY A 128 9.94 -3.12 12.84
N GLY A 129 8.68 -2.83 12.50
CA GLY A 129 8.25 -1.50 12.07
C GLY A 129 8.77 -1.12 10.68
N PRO A 130 8.37 0.06 10.16
CA PRO A 130 8.82 0.51 8.84
C PRO A 130 10.34 0.72 8.80
N PRO A 131 11.01 0.34 7.69
CA PRO A 131 12.46 0.47 7.58
C PRO A 131 12.89 1.94 7.48
N ASP A 132 13.97 2.30 8.18
CA ASP A 132 14.64 3.60 8.07
C ASP A 132 15.88 3.45 7.18
N LEU A 133 15.71 3.73 5.88
CA LEU A 133 16.75 3.51 4.86
C LEU A 133 17.43 4.82 4.47
N GLN A 134 18.76 4.81 4.45
CA GLN A 134 19.55 5.88 3.86
C GLN A 134 19.70 5.62 2.35
N VAL A 135 18.88 6.30 1.55
CA VAL A 135 18.85 6.14 0.09
C VAL A 135 19.61 7.29 -0.59
N GLU A 136 20.61 6.95 -1.41
CA GLU A 136 21.27 7.88 -2.32
C GLU A 136 20.38 8.10 -3.54
N VAL A 137 19.69 9.24 -3.58
CA VAL A 137 18.89 9.65 -4.73
C VAL A 137 19.81 10.06 -5.88
N LEU A 138 19.66 9.40 -7.03
CA LEU A 138 20.40 9.74 -8.25
C LEU A 138 20.10 11.18 -8.68
N PRO A 139 21.12 11.98 -9.06
CA PRO A 139 20.90 13.35 -9.50
C PRO A 139 19.98 13.40 -10.72
N GLU A 140 19.04 14.36 -10.75
CA GLU A 140 18.14 14.54 -11.89
C GLU A 140 18.89 14.80 -13.21
N SER A 141 20.06 15.47 -13.11
CA SER A 141 20.96 15.72 -14.23
C SER A 141 21.71 14.47 -14.72
N ALA A 142 21.71 13.39 -13.94
CA ALA A 142 22.43 12.14 -14.20
C ALA A 142 21.64 10.94 -13.67
N LYS A 143 20.67 10.44 -14.45
CA LYS A 143 19.89 9.22 -14.18
C LYS A 143 20.69 7.95 -14.50
N HIS A 144 21.95 7.93 -14.11
CA HIS A 144 22.84 6.79 -14.30
C HIS A 144 23.93 6.81 -13.22
N PHE A 145 24.57 5.67 -13.03
CA PHE A 145 25.79 5.54 -12.25
C PHE A 145 26.79 4.65 -12.99
N THR A 146 28.07 4.73 -12.62
CA THR A 146 29.15 3.98 -13.26
C THR A 146 29.91 3.21 -12.21
N LEU A 147 30.15 1.92 -12.45
CA LEU A 147 30.92 1.01 -11.59
C LEU A 147 31.85 0.20 -12.48
N ASP A 148 33.11 0.03 -12.07
CA ASP A 148 34.15 -0.61 -12.89
C ASP A 148 34.22 -0.11 -14.36
N GLY A 149 33.86 1.16 -14.61
CA GLY A 149 33.83 1.74 -15.96
C GLY A 149 32.61 1.35 -16.82
N HIS A 150 31.67 0.58 -16.27
CA HIS A 150 30.42 0.19 -16.91
C HIS A 150 29.27 1.08 -16.46
N GLU A 151 28.42 1.49 -17.40
CA GLU A 151 27.30 2.39 -17.14
C GLU A 151 26.00 1.63 -16.82
N PHE A 152 25.30 2.10 -15.78
CA PHE A 152 24.00 1.64 -15.35
C PHE A 152 23.01 2.78 -15.45
N ARG A 153 22.04 2.69 -16.38
CA ARG A 153 21.08 3.76 -16.66
C ARG A 153 19.74 3.47 -15.99
N ALA A 154 19.33 4.35 -15.10
CA ALA A 154 17.97 4.38 -14.56
C ALA A 154 17.04 5.02 -15.61
N VAL A 155 16.30 4.19 -16.34
CA VAL A 155 15.36 4.68 -17.36
C VAL A 155 13.99 4.79 -16.70
N GLU A 156 13.61 6.02 -16.39
CA GLU A 156 12.25 6.32 -15.98
C GLU A 156 11.28 6.09 -17.12
N VAL A 157 10.20 5.39 -16.81
CA VAL A 157 9.12 5.14 -17.76
C VAL A 157 7.83 5.73 -17.20
N VAL A 158 7.10 6.45 -18.05
CA VAL A 158 5.78 6.98 -17.69
C VAL A 158 4.77 5.84 -17.85
N GLY A 159 4.70 4.98 -16.85
CA GLY A 159 3.87 3.78 -16.83
C GLY A 159 4.58 2.58 -16.21
N GLY A 160 3.82 1.53 -15.92
CA GLY A 160 4.21 0.44 -15.05
C GLY A 160 2.98 0.00 -14.27
N ASP A 161 3.17 -0.93 -13.35
CA ASP A 161 2.14 -1.22 -12.36
C ASP A 161 1.87 0.00 -11.45
N THR A 162 2.90 0.82 -11.16
CA THR A 162 2.84 2.09 -10.45
C THR A 162 3.32 3.28 -11.30
N ALA A 163 2.97 4.50 -10.87
CA ALA A 163 3.27 5.75 -11.57
C ALA A 163 4.77 6.11 -11.58
N ALA A 164 5.50 5.79 -10.51
CA ALA A 164 6.92 6.08 -10.36
C ALA A 164 7.74 4.79 -10.52
N SER A 165 7.96 4.40 -11.78
CA SER A 165 8.68 3.18 -12.15
C SER A 165 9.93 3.48 -12.96
N THR A 166 10.98 2.70 -12.72
CA THR A 166 12.19 2.70 -13.55
C THR A 166 12.54 1.29 -14.00
N VAL A 167 13.23 1.20 -15.14
CA VAL A 167 13.98 0.01 -15.52
C VAL A 167 15.47 0.29 -15.47
N LEU A 168 16.27 -0.69 -15.05
CA LEU A 168 17.73 -0.57 -15.08
C LEU A 168 18.26 -1.11 -16.41
N HIS A 169 18.78 -0.22 -17.25
CA HIS A 169 19.40 -0.59 -18.52
C HIS A 169 20.93 -0.61 -18.39
N VAL A 170 21.54 -1.73 -18.76
CA VAL A 170 22.99 -1.94 -18.79
C VAL A 170 23.42 -2.18 -20.24
N PRO A 171 23.88 -1.14 -20.96
CA PRO A 171 24.15 -1.21 -22.40
C PRO A 171 25.16 -2.29 -22.79
N ASP A 172 26.23 -2.44 -22.01
CA ASP A 172 27.33 -3.39 -22.29
C ASP A 172 26.87 -4.85 -22.24
N LEU A 173 25.80 -5.13 -21.49
CA LEU A 173 25.15 -6.44 -21.44
C LEU A 173 23.96 -6.55 -22.39
N SER A 174 23.56 -5.44 -23.02
CA SER A 174 22.25 -5.31 -23.69
C SER A 174 21.11 -5.83 -22.79
N LEU A 175 21.19 -5.49 -21.50
CA LEU A 175 20.32 -6.00 -20.44
C LEU A 175 19.36 -4.91 -19.98
N VAL A 176 18.09 -5.26 -19.79
CA VAL A 176 17.15 -4.48 -19.01
C VAL A 176 16.63 -5.33 -17.85
N VAL A 177 16.80 -4.83 -16.62
CA VAL A 177 16.07 -5.33 -15.44
C VAL A 177 14.79 -4.50 -15.33
N GLY A 178 13.65 -5.17 -15.52
CA GLY A 178 12.41 -4.50 -15.92
C GLY A 178 11.61 -3.86 -14.79
N GLY A 179 11.93 -4.14 -13.52
CA GLY A 179 11.05 -3.81 -12.40
C GLY A 179 9.61 -4.28 -12.67
N ASP A 180 8.64 -3.68 -12.01
CA ASP A 180 7.22 -3.99 -12.24
C ASP A 180 6.65 -3.28 -13.48
N VAL A 181 7.53 -2.92 -14.41
CA VAL A 181 7.15 -2.58 -15.78
C VAL A 181 7.10 -3.83 -16.65
N VAL A 182 7.88 -4.88 -16.34
CA VAL A 182 7.93 -6.13 -17.11
C VAL A 182 7.64 -7.32 -16.21
N TYR A 183 6.60 -8.07 -16.53
CA TYR A 183 6.19 -9.27 -15.79
C TYR A 183 6.47 -10.55 -16.57
N GLY A 184 6.73 -11.63 -15.83
CA GLY A 184 6.79 -12.99 -16.36
C GLY A 184 5.39 -13.60 -16.50
N ASN A 185 5.31 -14.93 -16.51
CA ASN A 185 4.05 -15.65 -16.61
C ASN A 185 3.31 -15.71 -15.25
N ILE A 186 3.00 -14.56 -14.68
CA ILE A 186 2.32 -14.42 -13.39
C ILE A 186 1.24 -13.34 -13.46
N TYR A 187 0.28 -13.32 -12.52
CA TYR A 187 -0.74 -12.27 -12.53
C TYR A 187 -0.11 -10.89 -12.23
N GLN A 188 -0.46 -9.90 -13.06
CA GLN A 188 0.08 -8.54 -12.99
C GLN A 188 -0.71 -7.67 -12.01
N TYR A 189 -0.02 -6.81 -11.27
CA TYR A 189 -0.64 -5.82 -10.40
C TYR A 189 -1.23 -4.68 -11.23
N LEU A 190 -2.57 -4.57 -11.26
CA LEU A 190 -3.29 -3.51 -11.98
C LEU A 190 -4.09 -2.60 -11.05
N ALA A 191 -3.93 -2.73 -9.73
CA ALA A 191 -4.68 -1.95 -8.76
C ALA A 191 -4.40 -0.44 -8.85
N GLU A 192 -3.20 -0.04 -9.29
CA GLU A 192 -2.84 1.37 -9.52
C GLU A 192 -3.09 1.82 -10.98
N ASN A 193 -3.59 0.93 -11.85
CA ASN A 193 -3.89 1.24 -13.27
C ASN A 193 -5.40 1.16 -13.56
N THR A 194 -6.19 1.85 -12.73
CA THR A 194 -7.66 1.76 -12.75
C THR A 194 -8.31 2.33 -14.01
N THR A 195 -7.65 3.24 -14.74
CA THR A 195 -8.17 3.87 -15.96
C THR A 195 -7.57 3.27 -17.25
N PRO A 196 -8.30 3.28 -18.38
CA PRO A 196 -7.75 2.87 -19.68
C PRO A 196 -6.49 3.65 -20.06
N GLN A 197 -6.38 4.92 -19.67
CA GLN A 197 -5.24 5.78 -19.96
C GLN A 197 -3.98 5.32 -19.23
N LEU A 198 -4.10 4.95 -17.94
CA LEU A 198 -2.98 4.43 -17.16
C LEU A 198 -2.47 3.10 -17.75
N ARG A 199 -3.39 2.20 -18.12
CA ARG A 199 -3.04 0.93 -18.77
C ARG A 199 -2.38 1.12 -20.13
N GLN A 200 -2.84 2.09 -20.92
CA GLN A 200 -2.19 2.44 -22.18
C GLN A 200 -0.79 3.05 -21.93
N GLY A 201 -0.62 3.84 -20.86
CA GLY A 201 0.68 4.33 -20.42
C GLY A 201 1.67 3.19 -20.16
N TRP A 202 1.24 2.15 -19.43
CA TRP A 202 2.07 0.97 -19.21
C TRP A 202 2.42 0.23 -20.51
N ILE A 203 1.47 0.06 -21.44
CA ILE A 203 1.76 -0.51 -22.77
C ILE A 203 2.82 0.31 -23.51
N ASN A 204 2.75 1.64 -23.45
CA ASN A 204 3.71 2.53 -24.10
C ASN A 204 5.09 2.48 -23.39
N ALA A 205 5.13 2.27 -22.07
CA ALA A 205 6.39 2.06 -21.34
C ALA A 205 7.13 0.81 -21.85
N LEU A 206 6.40 -0.27 -22.15
CA LEU A 206 6.97 -1.49 -22.73
C LEU A 206 7.57 -1.25 -24.13
N ASP A 207 6.96 -0.37 -24.93
CA ASP A 207 7.53 0.03 -26.24
C ASP A 207 8.80 0.88 -26.07
N GLN A 208 8.87 1.73 -25.06
CA GLN A 208 10.08 2.48 -24.71
C GLN A 208 11.23 1.54 -24.32
N ILE A 209 10.94 0.49 -23.55
CA ILE A 209 11.92 -0.54 -23.20
C ILE A 209 12.42 -1.28 -24.46
N ALA A 210 11.52 -1.65 -25.36
CA ALA A 210 11.90 -2.30 -26.62
C ALA A 210 12.82 -1.40 -27.48
N ALA A 211 12.62 -0.08 -27.44
CA ALA A 211 13.45 0.89 -28.16
C ALA A 211 14.90 0.99 -27.64
N LEU A 212 15.17 0.54 -26.40
CA LEU A 212 16.53 0.37 -25.87
C LEU A 212 17.29 -0.77 -26.53
N LYS A 213 16.60 -1.61 -27.32
CA LYS A 213 17.12 -2.80 -28.02
C LYS A 213 17.84 -3.80 -27.09
N PRO A 214 17.24 -4.20 -25.96
CA PRO A 214 17.84 -5.23 -25.12
C PRO A 214 17.89 -6.58 -25.84
N ARG A 215 18.87 -7.40 -25.47
CA ARG A 215 18.94 -8.83 -25.81
C ARG A 215 18.44 -9.70 -24.68
N VAL A 216 18.52 -9.19 -23.44
CA VAL A 216 18.04 -9.86 -22.23
C VAL A 216 17.11 -8.91 -21.49
N VAL A 217 15.93 -9.40 -21.11
CA VAL A 217 14.99 -8.68 -20.26
C VAL A 217 14.68 -9.57 -19.08
N VAL A 218 14.88 -9.05 -17.87
CA VAL A 218 14.57 -9.74 -16.62
C VAL A 218 13.24 -9.19 -16.09
N PRO A 219 12.16 -9.99 -16.08
CA PRO A 219 10.91 -9.59 -15.45
C PRO A 219 11.06 -9.60 -13.92
N SER A 220 10.34 -8.69 -13.26
CA SER A 220 10.38 -8.56 -11.81
C SER A 220 9.69 -9.74 -11.12
N HIS A 221 8.43 -9.99 -11.42
CA HIS A 221 7.72 -11.18 -10.92
C HIS A 221 7.61 -12.26 -11.99
N ARG A 222 8.04 -13.49 -11.66
CA ARG A 222 8.06 -14.58 -12.64
C ARG A 222 7.89 -15.96 -12.00
N GLN A 223 7.53 -16.94 -12.82
CA GLN A 223 7.66 -18.34 -12.45
C GLN A 223 9.10 -18.81 -12.64
N SER A 224 9.55 -19.79 -11.86
CA SER A 224 10.93 -20.33 -11.95
C SER A 224 11.27 -20.89 -13.33
N THR A 225 10.26 -21.33 -14.09
CA THR A 225 10.37 -21.84 -15.47
C THR A 225 10.47 -20.76 -16.53
N ASP A 226 10.21 -19.49 -16.18
CA ASP A 226 10.33 -18.39 -17.13
C ASP A 226 11.81 -18.17 -17.48
N ASN A 227 12.06 -17.87 -18.74
CA ASN A 227 13.35 -17.44 -19.26
C ASN A 227 13.55 -15.93 -19.06
N PHE A 228 14.70 -15.42 -19.47
CA PHE A 228 14.99 -13.98 -19.52
C PHE A 228 15.06 -13.54 -20.99
N GLY A 229 14.01 -12.89 -21.48
CA GLY A 229 13.86 -12.63 -22.91
C GLY A 229 12.81 -11.59 -23.26
N LEU A 230 12.85 -11.17 -24.53
CA LEU A 230 12.02 -10.08 -25.07
C LEU A 230 10.53 -10.41 -25.11
N GLU A 231 10.19 -11.70 -25.13
CA GLU A 231 8.81 -12.19 -25.13
C GLU A 231 7.99 -11.64 -23.96
N HIS A 232 8.62 -11.37 -22.79
CA HIS A 232 7.96 -10.79 -21.62
C HIS A 232 7.39 -9.40 -21.88
N LEU A 233 8.00 -8.62 -22.79
CA LEU A 233 7.45 -7.31 -23.17
C LEU A 233 6.08 -7.48 -23.84
N SER A 234 6.03 -8.36 -24.85
CA SER A 234 4.79 -8.65 -25.58
C SER A 234 3.75 -9.36 -24.72
N ALA A 235 4.18 -10.27 -23.83
CA ALA A 235 3.30 -11.01 -22.93
C ALA A 235 2.67 -10.10 -21.86
N THR A 236 3.44 -9.13 -21.34
CA THR A 236 2.94 -8.11 -20.40
C THR A 236 1.90 -7.23 -21.10
N GLN A 237 2.18 -6.75 -22.31
CA GLN A 237 1.23 -5.96 -23.11
C GLN A 237 -0.06 -6.74 -23.39
N GLU A 238 0.05 -8.01 -23.81
CA GLU A 238 -1.10 -8.84 -24.16
C GLU A 238 -2.00 -9.11 -22.96
N TYR A 239 -1.42 -9.34 -21.78
CA TYR A 239 -2.21 -9.46 -20.55
C TYR A 239 -2.98 -8.18 -20.24
N ILE A 240 -2.35 -7.00 -20.34
CA ILE A 240 -3.03 -5.72 -20.07
C ILE A 240 -4.21 -5.52 -21.04
N ARG A 241 -4.03 -5.87 -22.32
CA ARG A 241 -5.11 -5.79 -23.33
C ARG A 241 -6.23 -6.78 -23.05
N THR A 242 -5.90 -8.02 -22.74
CA THR A 242 -6.90 -9.05 -22.39
C THR A 242 -7.64 -8.69 -21.11
N TRP A 243 -6.92 -8.24 -20.08
CA TRP A 243 -7.52 -7.78 -18.83
C TRP A 243 -8.46 -6.61 -19.05
N SER A 244 -8.05 -5.61 -19.83
CA SER A 244 -8.89 -4.44 -20.14
C SER A 244 -10.20 -4.84 -20.83
N ARG A 245 -10.12 -5.73 -21.83
CA ARG A 245 -11.31 -6.27 -22.53
C ARG A 245 -12.24 -7.04 -21.59
N LEU A 246 -11.68 -7.85 -20.69
CA LEU A 246 -12.46 -8.64 -19.73
C LEU A 246 -13.08 -7.76 -18.64
N ASN A 247 -12.37 -6.71 -18.21
CA ASN A 247 -12.89 -5.71 -17.28
C ASN A 247 -14.13 -5.01 -17.86
N GLU A 248 -14.12 -4.62 -19.14
CA GLU A 248 -15.29 -4.04 -19.80
C GLU A 248 -16.47 -5.03 -19.93
N ALA A 249 -16.15 -6.30 -20.20
CA ALA A 249 -17.14 -7.36 -20.42
C ALA A 249 -17.79 -7.89 -19.13
N THR A 250 -17.22 -7.60 -17.95
CA THR A 250 -17.67 -8.13 -16.65
C THR A 250 -18.19 -7.02 -15.73
N LYS A 251 -19.02 -7.38 -14.75
CA LYS A 251 -19.68 -6.42 -13.86
C LYS A 251 -19.18 -6.46 -12.42
N THR A 252 -18.74 -7.61 -11.94
CA THR A 252 -18.22 -7.77 -10.57
C THR A 252 -16.76 -8.22 -10.58
N TRP A 253 -16.05 -8.01 -9.49
CA TRP A 253 -14.67 -8.48 -9.34
C TRP A 253 -14.57 -10.01 -9.48
N GLN A 254 -15.56 -10.78 -8.99
CA GLN A 254 -15.58 -12.24 -9.13
C GLN A 254 -15.68 -12.67 -10.59
N GLN A 255 -16.50 -11.97 -11.38
CA GLN A 255 -16.65 -12.25 -12.81
C GLN A 255 -15.37 -11.94 -13.57
N LEU A 256 -14.71 -10.81 -13.23
CA LEU A 256 -13.45 -10.43 -13.83
C LEU A 256 -12.36 -11.45 -13.49
N GLU A 257 -12.18 -11.77 -12.22
CA GLU A 257 -11.20 -12.74 -11.77
C GLU A 257 -11.41 -14.11 -12.43
N ALA A 258 -12.63 -14.66 -12.41
CA ALA A 258 -12.92 -15.94 -13.04
C ALA A 258 -12.62 -15.92 -14.55
N ALA A 259 -12.86 -14.79 -15.23
CA ALA A 259 -12.53 -14.64 -16.63
C ALA A 259 -11.01 -14.58 -16.88
N ILE A 260 -10.24 -13.94 -15.99
CA ILE A 260 -8.78 -13.87 -16.07
C ILE A 260 -8.15 -15.23 -15.79
N ILE A 261 -8.60 -15.95 -14.76
CA ILE A 261 -8.17 -17.33 -14.47
C ILE A 261 -8.42 -18.22 -15.69
N LYS A 262 -9.59 -18.09 -16.33
CA LYS A 262 -9.92 -18.85 -17.54
C LYS A 262 -9.01 -18.49 -18.73
N ALA A 263 -8.64 -17.22 -18.89
CA ALA A 263 -7.77 -16.76 -19.97
C ALA A 263 -6.29 -17.15 -19.74
N TYR A 264 -5.86 -17.19 -18.48
CA TYR A 264 -4.47 -17.44 -18.08
C TYR A 264 -4.34 -18.54 -17.00
N PRO A 265 -4.81 -19.77 -17.26
CA PRO A 265 -4.91 -20.83 -16.23
C PRO A 265 -3.57 -21.34 -15.71
N LYS A 266 -2.45 -20.93 -16.31
CA LYS A 266 -1.10 -21.30 -15.91
C LYS A 266 -0.38 -20.23 -15.10
N ARG A 267 -0.97 -19.04 -14.93
CA ARG A 267 -0.39 -17.97 -14.10
C ARG A 267 -0.71 -18.23 -12.62
N ILE A 268 0.25 -17.95 -11.75
CA ILE A 268 0.10 -18.01 -10.28
C ILE A 268 0.02 -16.58 -9.72
N GLY A 269 -0.11 -16.42 -8.40
CA GLY A 269 -0.19 -15.09 -7.80
C GLY A 269 -1.61 -14.62 -7.52
N ASN A 270 -2.45 -15.49 -6.94
CA ASN A 270 -3.86 -15.17 -6.68
C ASN A 270 -4.02 -13.98 -5.72
N PHE A 271 -3.00 -13.66 -4.92
CA PHE A 271 -2.93 -12.43 -4.13
C PHE A 271 -3.18 -11.21 -5.03
N ILE A 272 -2.27 -11.05 -5.98
CA ILE A 272 -2.14 -9.86 -6.83
C ILE A 272 -3.32 -9.75 -7.79
N LEU A 273 -3.79 -10.90 -8.29
CA LEU A 273 -4.99 -10.97 -9.12
C LEU A 273 -6.20 -10.42 -8.37
N ARG A 274 -6.52 -11.01 -7.21
CA ARG A 274 -7.69 -10.64 -6.42
C ARG A 274 -7.65 -9.16 -6.04
N LEU A 275 -6.48 -8.67 -5.66
CA LEU A 275 -6.27 -7.27 -5.30
C LEU A 275 -6.57 -6.32 -6.46
N SER A 276 -6.06 -6.63 -7.64
CA SER A 276 -6.35 -5.85 -8.84
C SER A 276 -7.85 -5.80 -9.16
N GLU A 277 -8.56 -6.92 -9.02
CA GLU A 277 -9.98 -6.98 -9.37
C GLU A 277 -10.89 -6.30 -8.35
N LEU A 278 -10.56 -6.44 -7.07
CA LEU A 278 -11.28 -5.78 -6.00
C LEU A 278 -11.06 -4.26 -6.04
N VAL A 279 -9.87 -3.74 -6.36
CA VAL A 279 -9.70 -2.28 -6.53
C VAL A 279 -10.47 -1.76 -7.74
N THR A 280 -10.50 -2.53 -8.82
CA THR A 280 -11.16 -2.13 -10.07
C THR A 280 -12.69 -2.21 -9.99
N LYS A 281 -13.23 -3.28 -9.39
CA LYS A 281 -14.66 -3.63 -9.44
C LYS A 281 -15.26 -3.99 -8.08
N GLY A 282 -14.51 -3.89 -7.00
CA GLY A 282 -15.04 -3.97 -5.66
C GLY A 282 -16.07 -2.88 -5.44
N GLN A 283 -17.05 -3.14 -4.57
CA GLN A 283 -17.86 -2.04 -4.06
C GLN A 283 -16.97 -1.13 -3.22
N PRO A 284 -17.23 0.19 -3.17
CA PRO A 284 -16.65 1.06 -2.16
C PRO A 284 -16.85 0.40 -0.78
N GLY A 285 -15.75 0.02 -0.11
CA GLY A 285 -15.78 -0.72 1.16
C GLY A 285 -15.39 -2.21 1.11
N LEU A 286 -15.15 -2.80 -0.06
CA LEU A 286 -14.56 -4.16 -0.20
C LEU A 286 -13.02 -4.13 -0.27
N TYR A 287 -12.46 -2.99 -0.68
CA TYR A 287 -11.14 -2.51 -0.29
C TYR A 287 -11.35 -1.33 0.65
N THR A 288 -11.42 -1.63 1.92
CA THR A 288 -10.77 -0.74 2.87
C THR A 288 -9.37 -1.33 3.00
N MET A 289 -8.32 -0.56 2.65
CA MET A 289 -7.13 -0.57 3.53
C MET A 289 -7.75 -0.56 4.93
N SER A 290 -7.55 -1.64 5.71
CA SER A 290 -8.15 -1.86 7.04
C SER A 290 -8.81 -0.57 7.50
N THR A 291 -10.16 -0.44 7.46
CA THR A 291 -10.83 0.76 7.98
C THR A 291 -10.11 1.06 9.27
N ALA A 292 -9.34 2.15 9.29
CA ALA A 292 -8.30 2.32 10.29
C ALA A 292 -8.98 2.04 11.61
N ASN A 293 -8.57 0.96 12.30
CA ASN A 293 -9.28 0.56 13.50
C ASN A 293 -9.18 1.78 14.42
N ILE A 294 -10.25 2.53 14.57
CA ILE A 294 -10.22 3.81 15.27
C ILE A 294 -9.83 3.59 16.74
N LEU A 295 -9.96 2.35 17.21
CA LEU A 295 -9.59 1.90 18.55
C LEU A 295 -8.15 1.37 18.65
N SER A 296 -7.36 1.43 17.56
CA SER A 296 -5.98 0.92 17.52
C SER A 296 -5.00 1.78 18.33
N SER A 297 -5.25 3.09 18.40
CA SER A 297 -4.49 4.01 19.25
C SER A 297 -5.32 5.26 19.57
N LYS A 298 -4.85 6.06 20.53
CA LYS A 298 -5.48 7.33 20.90
C LYS A 298 -5.45 8.32 19.73
N GLU A 299 -4.35 8.33 18.99
CA GLU A 299 -4.11 9.17 17.83
C GLU A 299 -5.03 8.78 16.67
N ALA A 300 -5.25 7.47 16.46
CA ALA A 300 -6.19 6.98 15.46
C ALA A 300 -7.63 7.42 15.77
N PHE A 301 -8.07 7.30 17.03
CA PHE A 301 -9.38 7.78 17.46
C PHE A 301 -9.54 9.29 17.27
N ALA A 302 -8.58 10.06 17.78
CA ALA A 302 -8.57 11.52 17.71
C ALA A 302 -8.58 12.03 16.26
N SER A 303 -7.79 11.42 15.38
CA SER A 303 -7.73 11.78 13.96
C SER A 303 -9.05 11.49 13.25
N ALA A 304 -9.64 10.31 13.50
CA ALA A 304 -10.93 9.93 12.93
C ALA A 304 -12.06 10.88 13.37
N MET A 305 -12.13 11.23 14.67
CA MET A 305 -13.12 12.19 15.17
C MET A 305 -12.90 13.60 14.61
N THR A 306 -11.64 14.05 14.50
CA THR A 306 -11.29 15.36 13.93
C THR A 306 -11.72 15.48 12.46
N ALA A 307 -11.53 14.40 11.68
CA ALA A 307 -11.89 14.36 10.27
C ALA A 307 -13.40 14.55 10.04
N ILE A 308 -14.26 14.04 10.92
CA ILE A 308 -15.72 14.22 10.83
C ILE A 308 -16.08 15.72 10.81
N PHE A 309 -15.42 16.54 11.61
CA PHE A 309 -15.77 17.96 11.76
C PHE A 309 -15.07 18.88 10.75
N THR A 310 -14.06 18.38 10.02
CA THR A 310 -13.20 19.22 9.15
C THR A 310 -13.19 18.77 7.69
N CYS A 311 -13.68 17.57 7.37
CA CYS A 311 -13.77 17.11 5.98
C CYS A 311 -14.78 17.92 5.15
N PRO A 312 -14.64 17.96 3.81
CA PRO A 312 -15.64 18.53 2.92
C PRO A 312 -17.02 17.89 3.14
N GLU A 313 -18.08 18.69 3.10
CA GLU A 313 -19.46 18.19 3.30
C GLU A 313 -19.83 17.06 2.31
N SER A 314 -19.26 17.07 1.10
CA SER A 314 -19.45 16.01 0.09
C SER A 314 -18.87 14.65 0.49
N GLU A 315 -17.94 14.62 1.42
CA GLU A 315 -17.24 13.41 1.89
C GLU A 315 -17.75 12.96 3.27
N LEU A 316 -18.55 13.78 3.95
CA LEU A 316 -18.96 13.55 5.33
C LEU A 316 -19.68 12.21 5.54
N GLU A 317 -20.59 11.83 4.63
CA GLU A 317 -21.30 10.55 4.76
C GLU A 317 -20.35 9.36 4.65
N SER A 318 -19.41 9.40 3.70
CA SER A 318 -18.38 8.36 3.58
C SER A 318 -17.43 8.33 4.77
N THR A 319 -17.02 9.49 5.30
CA THR A 319 -16.18 9.59 6.50
C THR A 319 -16.88 8.98 7.71
N LEU A 320 -18.15 9.31 7.94
CA LEU A 320 -18.93 8.73 9.02
C LEU A 320 -19.15 7.23 8.84
N LEU A 321 -19.40 6.75 7.62
CA LEU A 321 -19.53 5.31 7.34
C LEU A 321 -18.20 4.55 7.46
N GLY A 322 -17.07 5.23 7.51
CA GLY A 322 -15.76 4.65 7.85
C GLY A 322 -15.62 4.33 9.34
N ILE A 323 -16.42 4.97 10.18
CA ILE A 323 -16.31 4.95 11.66
C ILE A 323 -17.51 4.26 12.30
N TYR A 324 -18.71 4.56 11.80
CA TYR A 324 -20.00 4.08 12.31
C TYR A 324 -20.65 3.12 11.32
N SER A 325 -21.37 2.15 11.84
CA SER A 325 -22.28 1.34 11.05
C SER A 325 -23.58 2.09 10.77
N LYS A 326 -24.27 1.75 9.69
CA LYS A 326 -25.52 2.42 9.31
C LYS A 326 -26.70 2.07 10.24
N ASP A 327 -26.58 0.98 10.98
CA ASP A 327 -27.51 0.57 12.04
C ASP A 327 -27.10 1.08 13.43
N ALA A 328 -26.08 1.94 13.52
CA ALA A 328 -25.60 2.46 14.78
C ALA A 328 -26.66 3.26 15.55
N VAL A 329 -26.63 3.09 16.86
CA VAL A 329 -27.40 3.92 17.81
C VAL A 329 -26.42 4.77 18.60
N VAL A 330 -26.55 6.08 18.50
CA VAL A 330 -25.66 7.05 19.17
C VAL A 330 -26.47 7.90 20.15
N THR A 331 -26.08 7.92 21.40
CA THR A 331 -26.66 8.77 22.44
C THR A 331 -25.64 9.85 22.81
N VAL A 332 -25.98 11.12 22.64
CA VAL A 332 -25.14 12.25 23.11
C VAL A 332 -25.94 13.06 24.11
N ASN A 333 -25.46 13.21 25.35
CA ASN A 333 -26.17 13.93 26.42
C ASN A 333 -27.66 13.54 26.50
N GLU A 334 -27.92 12.24 26.64
CA GLU A 334 -29.27 11.63 26.72
C GLU A 334 -30.11 11.69 25.42
N LYS A 335 -29.66 12.41 24.39
CA LYS A 335 -30.32 12.44 23.07
C LYS A 335 -29.92 11.21 22.26
N ARG A 336 -30.78 10.19 22.29
CA ARG A 336 -30.62 8.96 21.50
C ARG A 336 -31.00 9.19 20.03
N MET A 337 -30.10 8.85 19.13
CA MET A 337 -30.20 9.08 17.68
C MET A 337 -29.95 7.77 16.92
N THR A 338 -30.75 7.53 15.88
CA THR A 338 -30.43 6.53 14.84
C THR A 338 -29.60 7.20 13.74
N TRP A 339 -29.08 6.46 12.76
CA TRP A 339 -28.37 7.05 11.62
C TRP A 339 -29.11 8.20 10.94
N ASN A 340 -30.44 8.08 10.78
CA ASN A 340 -31.26 9.11 10.14
C ASN A 340 -31.35 10.41 10.94
N ASP A 341 -31.08 10.37 12.25
CA ASP A 341 -31.04 11.54 13.13
C ASP A 341 -29.60 12.03 13.35
N PHE A 342 -28.66 11.09 13.46
CA PHE A 342 -27.25 11.32 13.75
C PHE A 342 -26.51 11.96 12.57
N PHE A 343 -26.76 11.50 11.35
CA PHE A 343 -26.09 12.06 10.17
C PHE A 343 -26.44 13.55 9.96
N PRO A 344 -27.73 13.97 9.96
CA PRO A 344 -28.08 15.39 9.90
C PRO A 344 -27.51 16.21 11.07
N TYR A 345 -27.50 15.66 12.28
CA TYR A 345 -26.93 16.31 13.47
C TYR A 345 -25.44 16.64 13.27
N ILE A 346 -24.63 15.65 12.89
CA ILE A 346 -23.20 15.86 12.64
C ILE A 346 -22.96 16.78 11.44
N ARG A 347 -23.78 16.67 10.39
CA ARG A 347 -23.70 17.56 9.22
C ARG A 347 -23.93 19.03 9.59
N GLY A 348 -24.85 19.31 10.51
CA GLY A 348 -25.05 20.66 11.06
C GLY A 348 -23.77 21.20 11.69
N ILE A 349 -23.12 20.39 12.52
CA ILE A 349 -21.86 20.75 13.20
C ILE A 349 -20.74 20.97 12.17
N ASN A 350 -20.43 19.98 11.32
CA ASN A 350 -19.41 20.08 10.28
C ASN A 350 -19.58 21.35 9.42
N LYS A 351 -20.81 21.69 9.05
CA LYS A 351 -21.09 22.89 8.26
C LYS A 351 -20.73 24.19 8.98
N SER A 352 -20.93 24.26 10.30
CA SER A 352 -20.61 25.44 11.12
C SER A 352 -19.12 25.56 11.48
N MET A 353 -18.35 24.49 11.40
CA MET A 353 -16.97 24.44 11.86
C MET A 353 -15.98 24.95 10.80
N GLU A 354 -15.01 25.76 11.23
CA GLU A 354 -13.81 26.13 10.48
C GLU A 354 -12.65 25.17 10.79
N SER A 355 -12.46 24.85 12.07
CA SER A 355 -11.49 23.85 12.50
C SER A 355 -11.96 23.12 13.77
N ALA A 356 -11.49 21.90 13.95
CA ALA A 356 -11.67 21.13 15.17
C ALA A 356 -10.35 20.44 15.52
N GLU A 357 -10.10 20.27 16.81
CA GLU A 357 -8.99 19.50 17.35
C GLU A 357 -9.53 18.58 18.44
N ILE A 358 -9.28 17.28 18.30
CA ILE A 358 -9.62 16.27 19.29
C ILE A 358 -8.32 15.77 19.92
N ASN A 359 -8.27 15.69 21.24
CA ASN A 359 -7.15 15.14 21.99
C ASN A 359 -7.62 14.03 22.94
N THR A 360 -7.41 12.78 22.53
CA THR A 360 -7.76 11.60 23.32
C THR A 360 -6.79 11.39 24.46
N HIS A 361 -7.30 11.43 25.69
CA HIS A 361 -6.54 11.23 26.92
C HIS A 361 -6.48 9.76 27.32
N TYR A 362 -7.59 9.03 27.14
CA TYR A 362 -7.70 7.61 27.48
C TYR A 362 -8.48 6.88 26.41
N LEU A 363 -8.02 5.69 26.07
CA LEU A 363 -8.70 4.76 25.18
C LEU A 363 -8.47 3.36 25.74
N LEU A 364 -9.54 2.66 26.06
CA LEU A 364 -9.54 1.30 26.59
C LEU A 364 -10.44 0.44 25.71
N GLN A 365 -9.98 -0.77 25.38
CA GLN A 365 -10.74 -1.73 24.61
C GLN A 365 -10.75 -3.07 25.32
N ASP A 366 -11.94 -3.67 25.44
CA ASP A 366 -12.14 -5.03 25.92
C ASP A 366 -13.08 -5.77 24.96
N GLY A 367 -12.50 -6.62 24.11
CA GLY A 367 -13.21 -7.28 23.02
C GLY A 367 -13.82 -6.27 22.03
N ASN A 368 -15.16 -6.26 21.98
CA ASN A 368 -15.93 -5.35 21.12
C ASN A 368 -16.35 -4.06 21.84
N MET A 369 -16.15 -3.98 23.16
CA MET A 369 -16.46 -2.78 23.93
C MET A 369 -15.25 -1.85 23.99
N PHE A 370 -15.51 -0.55 24.01
CA PHE A 370 -14.49 0.44 24.28
C PHE A 370 -15.00 1.56 25.20
N ALA A 371 -14.06 2.22 25.86
CA ALA A 371 -14.28 3.46 26.59
C ALA A 371 -13.18 4.45 26.22
N GLU A 372 -13.56 5.70 26.00
CA GLU A 372 -12.66 6.75 25.55
C GLU A 372 -12.98 8.07 26.27
N LYS A 373 -11.96 8.88 26.47
CA LYS A 373 -12.08 10.24 27.01
C LYS A 373 -11.19 11.18 26.22
N HIS A 374 -11.77 12.26 25.69
CA HIS A 374 -11.03 13.32 25.00
C HIS A 374 -11.43 14.74 25.44
N THR A 375 -10.58 15.68 25.07
CA THR A 375 -10.95 17.10 24.96
C THR A 375 -11.14 17.46 23.49
N ALA A 376 -12.13 18.32 23.22
CA ALA A 376 -12.42 18.85 21.91
C ALA A 376 -12.32 20.38 21.94
N ILE A 377 -11.61 20.96 20.97
CA ILE A 377 -11.53 22.39 20.74
C ILE A 377 -12.05 22.68 19.35
N GLY A 378 -13.05 23.54 19.24
CA GLY A 378 -13.68 23.90 17.99
C GLY A 378 -13.61 25.40 17.71
N ILE A 379 -13.34 25.77 16.46
CA ILE A 379 -13.49 27.13 15.93
C ILE A 379 -14.59 27.09 14.87
N GLY A 380 -15.67 27.84 15.10
CA GLY A 380 -16.74 28.04 14.12
C GLY A 380 -16.34 29.04 13.04
N LYS A 381 -16.96 28.96 11.87
CA LYS A 381 -16.75 29.91 10.75
C LYS A 381 -17.14 31.35 11.08
N ASP A 382 -17.91 31.54 12.14
CA ASP A 382 -18.27 32.84 12.71
C ASP A 382 -17.23 33.37 13.73
N GLY A 383 -16.16 32.61 13.97
CA GLY A 383 -15.11 32.90 14.95
C GLY A 383 -15.42 32.42 16.38
N THR A 384 -16.57 31.77 16.60
CA THR A 384 -16.95 31.23 17.92
C THR A 384 -15.99 30.12 18.33
N LYS A 385 -15.50 30.18 19.57
CA LYS A 385 -14.63 29.14 20.13
C LYS A 385 -15.40 28.29 21.11
N THR A 386 -15.32 26.98 20.92
CA THR A 386 -15.94 25.98 21.79
C THR A 386 -14.88 25.07 22.37
N GLN A 387 -15.05 24.67 23.63
CA GLN A 387 -14.21 23.68 24.26
C GLN A 387 -15.10 22.73 25.05
N ALA A 388 -14.91 21.43 24.84
CA ALA A 388 -15.65 20.40 25.55
C ALA A 388 -14.74 19.28 26.04
N GLU A 389 -15.16 18.63 27.12
CA GLU A 389 -14.64 17.33 27.53
C GLU A 389 -15.72 16.28 27.26
N ALA A 390 -15.34 15.20 26.59
CA ALA A 390 -16.22 14.10 26.26
C ALA A 390 -15.72 12.82 26.90
N ILE A 391 -16.67 12.01 27.38
CA ILE A 391 -16.44 10.63 27.75
C ILE A 391 -17.41 9.80 26.94
N CYS A 392 -16.89 8.81 26.21
CA CYS A 392 -17.73 7.90 25.46
C CYS A 392 -17.47 6.44 25.81
N MET A 393 -18.53 5.64 25.71
CA MET A 393 -18.50 4.19 25.77
C MET A 393 -19.20 3.66 24.53
N GLY A 394 -18.69 2.62 23.93
CA GLY A 394 -19.30 2.09 22.72
C GLY A 394 -19.01 0.61 22.47
N GLU A 395 -19.72 0.09 21.49
CA GLU A 395 -19.53 -1.25 20.97
C GLU A 395 -19.24 -1.17 19.47
N VAL A 396 -18.28 -1.98 19.01
CA VAL A 396 -17.96 -2.14 17.59
C VAL A 396 -18.35 -3.51 17.06
N ASN A 397 -18.70 -3.57 15.78
CA ASN A 397 -18.95 -4.83 15.08
C ASN A 397 -17.64 -5.52 14.65
N ALA A 398 -17.77 -6.63 13.91
CA ALA A 398 -16.63 -7.40 13.41
C ALA A 398 -15.71 -6.59 12.48
N GLU A 399 -16.27 -5.61 11.77
CA GLU A 399 -15.56 -4.66 10.90
C GLU A 399 -14.97 -3.47 11.66
N LYS A 400 -15.01 -3.47 13.00
CA LYS A 400 -14.54 -2.38 13.88
C LYS A 400 -15.25 -1.05 13.68
N LYS A 401 -16.48 -1.07 13.16
CA LYS A 401 -17.36 0.10 13.10
C LYS A 401 -18.24 0.18 14.34
N ILE A 402 -18.45 1.39 14.84
CA ILE A 402 -19.31 1.67 15.99
C ILE A 402 -20.76 1.30 15.64
N ILE A 403 -21.36 0.40 16.41
CA ILE A 403 -22.78 0.02 16.34
C ILE A 403 -23.59 0.57 17.51
N TRP A 404 -22.91 0.95 18.60
CA TRP A 404 -23.52 1.62 19.74
C TRP A 404 -22.51 2.59 20.36
N LEU A 405 -22.96 3.80 20.69
CA LEU A 405 -22.17 4.82 21.39
C LEU A 405 -23.04 5.55 22.41
N GLU A 406 -22.53 5.68 23.63
CA GLU A 406 -23.03 6.56 24.67
C GLU A 406 -21.96 7.60 24.96
N GLU A 407 -22.27 8.88 24.71
CA GLU A 407 -21.36 9.99 24.91
C GLU A 407 -21.97 11.01 25.88
N VAL A 408 -21.15 11.42 26.83
CA VAL A 408 -21.45 12.55 27.72
C VAL A 408 -20.47 13.67 27.40
N LEU A 409 -21.01 14.80 26.95
CA LEU A 409 -20.27 15.96 26.49
C LEU A 409 -20.49 17.14 27.44
N HIS A 410 -19.42 17.62 28.07
CA HIS A 410 -19.43 18.76 28.98
C HIS A 410 -18.69 19.95 28.35
N PHE A 411 -19.40 21.03 28.06
CA PHE A 411 -18.80 22.27 27.58
C PHE A 411 -18.14 23.06 28.72
N SER A 412 -16.99 23.68 28.45
CA SER A 412 -16.26 24.50 29.42
C SER A 412 -16.98 25.82 29.71
N ALA A 413 -16.79 26.37 30.91
CA ALA A 413 -17.37 27.65 31.31
C ALA A 413 -16.90 28.80 30.38
N GLY A 414 -17.84 29.57 29.84
CA GLY A 414 -17.56 30.63 28.86
C GLY A 414 -17.72 30.22 27.39
N THR A 415 -18.17 28.99 27.13
CA THR A 415 -18.55 28.54 25.78
C THR A 415 -19.88 29.20 25.37
N ASP A 416 -19.87 29.96 24.27
CA ASP A 416 -21.10 30.52 23.71
C ASP A 416 -21.87 29.42 22.95
N THR A 417 -22.91 28.89 23.59
CA THR A 417 -23.77 27.83 23.04
C THR A 417 -24.98 28.40 22.32
N THR A 418 -25.14 29.72 22.26
CA THR A 418 -26.36 30.35 21.71
C THR A 418 -26.46 30.31 20.18
N THR A 419 -25.37 29.99 19.48
CA THR A 419 -25.33 29.88 18.00
C THR A 419 -25.33 28.43 17.47
N ILE A 420 -25.21 27.42 18.33
CA ILE A 420 -25.30 26.01 17.90
C ILE A 420 -26.78 25.63 17.83
N ASN A 421 -27.44 25.99 16.72
CA ASN A 421 -28.80 25.52 16.45
C ASN A 421 -28.78 24.00 16.24
N TYR A 422 -29.37 23.27 17.17
CA TYR A 422 -29.54 21.81 17.13
C TYR A 422 -30.82 21.37 16.37
N GLU A 423 -31.39 22.24 15.52
CA GLU A 423 -32.56 21.96 14.69
C GLU A 423 -32.20 21.47 13.29
#